data_AF-Q020C5-F1
#
_entry.id   AF-Q020C5-F1
#
_cell.length_a   1.000
_cell.length_b   1.000
_cell.length_c   1.000
_cell.angle_alpha   90.00
_cell.angle_beta   90.00
_cell.angle_gamma   90.00
#
_symmetry.space_group_name_H-M   'P 1'
#
loop_
_entity.id
_entity.type
_entity.pdbx_description
1 polymer ?
#
loop_
_entity_poly.entity_id
_entity_poly.type
_entity_poly.pdbx_seq_one_letter_code
_entity_poly.pdbx_strand_id
1 'polypeptide(L)'
;MPGGIRKRSVACLIACATGLAAQNASRLAPCPDEIERLKDQVRQQQEQIDALRKRLDAQQTLLEGLHPTPAVTPPPVLVLPDSAPVQAPLSLQIGGATITPTGFIDLSQVWRTRTVTSGLPTNFAAIPFNNTALGHRPQTLSSAASTRLGVQVNTRVLGFDVLGVVETDFLGYVPNNVATTTNSYGLRLRLAFADIGKNRWEFLAGQNWSLLTPARRGISPLPESLFLTQDLDPNIQSGLIWSRVPQARLVFHASPNVSIGVSFESSNTYAGGSAGAGTITLPSALAPNYFGQVDNSTGNGNSVPSPNTDWIAKIAFDTKTASRPLHLEVAGVGNRFAFYNPLNARSFSITGGESH
;
A
#
# COMPACT_ATOMS: atom_id res chain seq x y z
N MET A 1 -21.84 5.43 67.15
CA MET A 1 -21.12 6.17 68.20
C MET A 1 -19.70 6.45 67.70
N PRO A 2 -19.32 7.71 67.45
CA PRO A 2 -17.96 8.07 67.05
C PRO A 2 -17.14 8.52 68.26
N GLY A 3 -15.92 8.01 68.41
CA GLY A 3 -14.93 8.47 69.40
C GLY A 3 -13.74 9.08 68.67
N GLY A 4 -13.45 10.36 68.95
CA GLY A 4 -12.41 11.14 68.29
C GLY A 4 -11.07 11.18 69.03
N ILE A 5 -10.25 12.17 68.60
CA ILE A 5 -9.14 12.83 69.31
C ILE A 5 -7.81 12.04 69.26
N ARG A 6 -6.62 12.55 68.87
CA ARG A 6 -6.08 13.89 68.56
C ARG A 6 -4.77 13.73 67.75
N LYS A 7 -4.46 14.74 66.93
CA LYS A 7 -3.15 14.99 66.31
C LYS A 7 -2.11 15.47 67.35
N ARG A 8 -0.82 15.18 67.13
CA ARG A 8 0.32 15.99 67.62
C ARG A 8 1.36 16.16 66.52
N SER A 9 1.75 17.41 66.36
CA SER A 9 2.68 17.98 65.37
C SER A 9 4.15 17.81 65.80
N VAL A 10 5.06 17.82 64.83
CA VAL A 10 6.45 18.29 65.01
C VAL A 10 6.64 19.47 64.06
N ALA A 11 7.15 20.57 64.64
CA ALA A 11 7.43 21.85 64.01
C ALA A 11 8.94 22.09 63.99
N CYS A 12 9.40 22.90 63.01
CA CYS A 12 10.55 23.83 63.01
C CYS A 12 11.05 23.98 61.56
N LEU A 13 11.41 25.15 61.00
CA LEU A 13 11.46 26.53 61.48
C LEU A 13 11.89 27.37 60.26
N ILE A 14 11.11 28.37 59.79
CA ILE A 14 11.64 29.57 59.12
C ILE A 14 10.79 30.77 59.55
N ALA A 15 11.45 31.74 60.18
CA ALA A 15 10.93 33.01 60.69
C ALA A 15 10.50 33.94 59.53
N CYS A 16 9.30 34.52 59.55
CA CYS A 16 8.85 35.73 60.25
C CYS A 16 9.17 37.04 59.51
N ALA A 17 8.16 37.61 58.83
CA ALA A 17 7.84 39.04 58.90
C ALA A 17 6.38 39.24 58.48
N THR A 18 5.62 39.88 59.37
CA THR A 18 4.18 40.10 59.40
C THR A 18 3.71 41.24 58.48
N GLY A 19 2.48 41.16 57.96
CA GLY A 19 1.80 42.33 57.36
C GLY A 19 0.42 42.04 56.76
N LEU A 20 -0.61 42.09 57.61
CA LEU A 20 -2.03 42.43 57.41
C LEU A 20 -2.86 41.84 56.25
N ALA A 21 -4.03 41.35 56.66
CA ALA A 21 -5.18 40.95 55.85
C ALA A 21 -5.84 42.11 55.10
N ALA A 22 -6.38 41.85 53.90
CA ALA A 22 -7.81 41.90 53.59
C ALA A 22 -8.06 42.06 52.07
N GLN A 23 -8.79 41.09 51.53
CA GLN A 23 -9.74 41.14 50.42
C GLN A 23 -9.78 42.40 49.53
N ASN A 24 -9.56 42.23 48.22
CA ASN A 24 -10.49 42.77 47.24
C ASN A 24 -10.37 42.03 45.90
N ALA A 25 -11.49 41.47 45.46
CA ALA A 25 -11.70 41.03 44.10
C ALA A 25 -12.00 42.25 43.23
N SER A 26 -11.23 42.47 42.17
CA SER A 26 -11.62 43.33 41.05
C SER A 26 -10.88 42.90 39.78
N ARG A 27 -11.61 42.25 38.87
CA ARG A 27 -11.27 42.19 37.44
C ARG A 27 -11.48 43.59 36.83
N LEU A 28 -10.61 43.91 35.85
CA LEU A 28 -10.72 44.89 34.74
C LEU A 28 -9.72 46.07 34.78
N ALA A 29 -8.58 45.88 34.10
CA ALA A 29 -7.95 46.75 33.10
C ALA A 29 -6.48 46.29 32.94
N PRO A 30 -5.95 46.06 31.72
CA PRO A 30 -4.50 45.99 31.55
C PRO A 30 -3.95 47.35 32.01
N CYS A 31 -2.99 47.33 32.92
CA CYS A 31 -2.32 48.55 33.34
C CYS A 31 -1.72 49.22 32.07
N PRO A 32 -1.79 50.55 31.90
CA PRO A 32 -1.25 51.23 30.71
C PRO A 32 0.18 50.79 30.35
N ASP A 33 0.98 50.47 31.37
CA ASP A 33 2.35 49.96 31.26
C ASP A 33 2.48 48.62 30.51
N GLU A 34 1.47 47.74 30.59
CA GLU A 34 1.49 46.44 29.92
C GLU A 34 1.18 46.59 28.41
N ILE A 35 0.29 47.53 28.07
CA ILE A 35 -0.03 47.87 26.67
C ILE A 35 1.17 48.54 26.00
N GLU A 36 1.89 49.42 26.69
CA GLU A 36 3.13 50.00 26.15
C GLU A 36 4.21 48.94 25.93
N ARG A 37 4.42 48.02 26.89
CA ARG A 37 5.35 46.90 26.71
C ARG A 37 4.99 46.00 25.54
N LEU A 38 3.71 45.68 25.35
CA LEU A 38 3.23 44.89 24.21
C LEU A 38 3.44 45.64 22.88
N LYS A 39 3.18 46.95 22.83
CA LYS A 39 3.45 47.77 21.64
C LYS A 39 4.94 47.81 21.31
N ASP A 40 5.80 47.91 22.32
CA ASP A 40 7.24 47.87 22.12
C ASP A 40 7.73 46.49 21.68
N GLN A 41 7.13 45.42 22.20
CA GLN A 41 7.41 44.04 21.74
C GLN A 41 7.03 43.84 20.27
N VAL A 42 5.85 44.33 19.84
CA VAL A 42 5.41 44.23 18.45
C VAL A 42 6.32 45.05 17.53
N ARG A 43 6.75 46.24 17.97
CA ARG A 43 7.69 47.07 17.22
C ARG A 43 9.05 46.38 17.04
N GLN A 44 9.56 45.77 18.11
CA GLN A 44 10.80 45.02 18.10
C GLN A 44 10.70 43.75 17.22
N GLN A 45 9.55 43.08 17.24
CA GLN A 45 9.29 41.95 16.34
C GLN A 45 9.23 42.39 14.87
N GLN A 46 8.63 43.53 14.57
CA GLN A 46 8.57 44.07 13.21
C GLN A 46 9.97 44.42 12.69
N GLU A 47 10.82 45.02 13.53
CA GLU A 47 12.23 45.29 13.19
C GLU A 47 13.03 44.01 12.95
N GLN A 48 12.79 42.94 13.73
CA GLN A 48 13.40 41.63 13.50
C GLN A 48 12.96 41.01 12.17
N ILE A 49 11.67 41.12 11.82
CA ILE A 49 11.14 40.61 10.54
C ILE A 49 11.78 41.38 9.37
N ASP A 50 11.91 42.69 9.47
CA ASP A 50 12.51 43.51 8.41
C ASP A 50 14.02 43.22 8.26
N ALA A 51 14.72 42.99 9.37
CA ALA A 51 16.12 42.55 9.35
C ALA A 51 16.28 41.16 8.72
N LEU A 52 15.37 40.22 9.00
CA LEU A 52 15.38 38.89 8.39
C LEU A 52 15.07 38.94 6.89
N ARG A 53 14.10 39.76 6.47
CA ARG A 53 13.78 39.98 5.06
C ARG A 53 14.99 40.53 4.30
N LYS A 54 15.67 41.54 4.83
CA LYS A 54 16.90 42.07 4.24
C LYS A 54 18.01 41.02 4.13
N ARG A 55 18.15 40.13 5.11
CA ARG A 55 19.12 39.02 5.02
C ARG A 55 18.72 38.01 3.94
N LEU A 56 17.43 37.73 3.80
CA LEU A 56 16.93 36.82 2.77
C LEU A 56 17.16 37.40 1.37
N ASP A 57 16.85 38.69 1.17
CA ASP A 57 17.09 39.39 -0.09
C ASP A 57 18.59 39.43 -0.45
N ALA A 58 19.46 39.70 0.54
CA ALA A 58 20.90 39.66 0.35
C ALA A 58 21.40 38.25 -0.01
N GLN A 59 20.82 37.20 0.61
CA GLN A 59 21.14 35.82 0.29
C GLN A 59 20.64 35.43 -1.11
N GLN A 60 19.47 35.92 -1.52
CA GLN A 60 18.91 35.73 -2.85
C GLN A 60 19.77 36.42 -3.92
N THR A 61 20.22 37.65 -3.66
CA THR A 61 21.10 38.40 -4.57
C THR A 61 22.48 37.74 -4.70
N LEU A 62 23.01 37.15 -3.62
CA LEU A 62 24.23 36.32 -3.66
C LEU A 62 24.01 35.04 -4.48
N LEU A 63 22.85 34.39 -4.37
CA LEU A 63 22.50 33.21 -5.16
C LEU A 63 22.30 33.52 -6.65
N GLU A 64 21.77 34.69 -6.99
CA GLU A 64 21.66 35.18 -8.37
C GLU A 64 23.03 35.58 -8.95
N GLY A 65 23.92 36.14 -8.13
CA GLY A 65 25.31 36.44 -8.53
C GLY A 65 26.19 35.20 -8.77
N LEU A 66 25.81 34.04 -8.21
CA LEU A 66 26.49 32.75 -8.41
C LEU A 66 25.92 31.94 -9.59
N HIS A 67 24.83 32.38 -10.21
CA HIS A 67 24.24 31.77 -11.40
C HIS A 67 24.03 32.82 -12.51
N PRO A 68 25.05 33.17 -13.31
CA PRO A 68 24.77 33.79 -14.60
C PRO A 68 23.89 32.83 -15.39
N THR A 69 22.68 33.25 -15.76
CA THR A 69 21.75 32.47 -16.59
C THR A 69 22.50 31.95 -17.81
N PRO A 70 22.82 30.65 -17.90
CA PRO A 70 23.31 30.11 -19.14
C PRO A 70 22.11 30.14 -20.09
N ALA A 71 22.28 30.75 -21.27
CA ALA A 71 21.46 30.33 -22.40
C ALA A 71 21.57 28.80 -22.46
N VAL A 72 20.43 28.11 -22.34
CA VAL A 72 20.36 26.65 -22.33
C VAL A 72 20.75 26.14 -23.71
N THR A 73 22.05 26.02 -23.94
CA THR A 73 22.59 25.07 -24.91
C THR A 73 22.64 23.74 -24.16
N PRO A 74 21.95 22.69 -24.61
CA PRO A 74 22.03 21.39 -23.94
C PRO A 74 23.50 20.96 -23.87
N PRO A 75 23.95 20.36 -22.74
CA PRO A 75 25.31 19.85 -22.65
C PRO A 75 25.54 18.84 -23.77
N PRO A 76 26.75 18.77 -24.37
CA PRO A 76 27.07 17.68 -25.27
C PRO A 76 26.84 16.39 -24.48
N VAL A 77 25.94 15.56 -24.99
CA VAL A 77 25.75 14.20 -24.51
C VAL A 77 27.14 13.57 -24.48
N LEU A 78 27.61 13.19 -23.30
CA LEU A 78 28.70 12.23 -23.18
C LEU A 78 28.17 10.95 -23.80
N VAL A 79 28.40 10.79 -25.11
CA VAL A 79 28.27 9.51 -25.79
C VAL A 79 29.38 8.67 -25.20
N LEU A 80 29.04 7.92 -24.14
CA LEU A 80 29.79 6.72 -23.82
C LEU A 80 29.94 5.95 -25.14
N PRO A 81 31.16 5.53 -25.53
CA PRO A 81 31.31 4.73 -26.73
C PRO A 81 30.32 3.58 -26.63
N ASP A 82 29.40 3.54 -27.60
CA ASP A 82 28.40 2.51 -27.75
C ASP A 82 29.16 1.19 -27.70
N SER A 83 29.12 0.53 -26.54
CA SER A 83 29.62 -0.82 -26.43
C SER A 83 28.64 -1.58 -27.28
N ALA A 84 29.00 -1.81 -28.54
CA ALA A 84 28.15 -2.40 -29.57
C ALA A 84 27.22 -3.41 -28.90
N PRO A 85 25.88 -3.26 -29.03
CA PRO A 85 24.96 -4.01 -28.21
C PRO A 85 25.33 -5.48 -28.33
N VAL A 86 25.77 -6.08 -27.21
CA VAL A 86 26.01 -7.51 -27.15
C VAL A 86 24.65 -8.11 -27.45
N GLN A 87 24.49 -8.57 -28.70
CA GLN A 87 23.25 -9.10 -29.26
C GLN A 87 23.05 -10.53 -28.76
N ALA A 88 23.16 -10.73 -27.44
CA ALA A 88 22.75 -11.96 -26.80
C ALA A 88 21.23 -12.06 -26.95
N PRO A 89 20.69 -13.24 -27.31
CA PRO A 89 19.26 -13.38 -27.49
C PRO A 89 18.57 -13.12 -26.15
N LEU A 90 17.53 -12.28 -26.16
CA LEU A 90 16.68 -11.99 -25.00
C LEU A 90 15.95 -13.24 -24.48
N SER A 91 16.03 -14.37 -25.20
CA SER A 91 15.38 -15.62 -24.84
C SER A 91 16.20 -16.81 -25.29
N LEU A 92 16.13 -17.89 -24.51
CA LEU A 92 16.80 -19.16 -24.76
C LEU A 92 15.81 -20.13 -25.39
N GLN A 93 16.19 -20.76 -26.50
CA GLN A 93 15.39 -21.81 -27.13
C GLN A 93 15.89 -23.18 -26.67
N ILE A 94 15.05 -23.96 -26.01
CA ILE A 94 15.38 -25.31 -25.53
C ILE A 94 14.23 -26.24 -25.86
N GLY A 95 14.48 -27.25 -26.70
CA GLY A 95 13.51 -28.32 -26.98
C GLY A 95 12.17 -27.85 -27.57
N GLY A 96 12.15 -26.75 -28.33
CA GLY A 96 10.91 -26.15 -28.86
C GLY A 96 10.17 -25.24 -27.86
N ALA A 97 10.75 -24.99 -26.68
CA ALA A 97 10.29 -23.97 -25.75
C ALA A 97 11.20 -22.73 -25.82
N THR A 98 10.58 -21.55 -25.81
CA THR A 98 11.23 -20.26 -25.68
C THR A 98 11.17 -19.83 -24.22
N ILE A 99 12.33 -19.77 -23.57
CA ILE A 99 12.50 -19.34 -22.19
C ILE A 99 12.98 -17.89 -22.19
N THR A 100 12.16 -16.99 -21.68
CA THR A 100 12.41 -15.55 -21.63
C THR A 100 12.57 -15.14 -20.16
N PRO A 101 13.77 -14.72 -19.71
CA PRO A 101 13.90 -14.04 -18.43
C PRO A 101 13.08 -12.75 -18.44
N THR A 102 12.37 -12.48 -17.35
CA THR A 102 11.55 -11.28 -17.17
C THR A 102 11.90 -10.61 -15.84
N GLY A 103 11.56 -9.32 -15.72
CA GLY A 103 11.79 -8.55 -14.50
C GLY A 103 12.59 -7.28 -14.73
N PHE A 104 13.02 -6.68 -13.63
CA PHE A 104 13.76 -5.42 -13.59
C PHE A 104 14.45 -5.25 -12.24
N ILE A 105 15.54 -4.50 -12.22
CA ILE A 105 16.17 -4.02 -10.99
C ILE A 105 15.58 -2.65 -10.68
N ASP A 106 15.21 -2.42 -9.43
CA ASP A 106 14.61 -1.17 -8.99
C ASP A 106 15.37 -0.57 -7.80
N LEU A 107 15.49 0.76 -7.81
CA LEU A 107 15.85 1.55 -6.65
C LEU A 107 14.78 2.64 -6.49
N SER A 108 13.89 2.42 -5.54
CA SER A 108 12.82 3.36 -5.22
C SER A 108 13.19 4.22 -4.01
N GLN A 109 12.80 5.48 -4.06
CA GLN A 109 12.80 6.38 -2.92
C GLN A 109 11.41 6.95 -2.70
N VAL A 110 10.97 6.98 -1.45
CA VAL A 110 9.66 7.50 -1.05
C VAL A 110 9.87 8.62 -0.05
N TRP A 111 9.25 9.77 -0.32
CA TRP A 111 9.16 10.91 0.59
C TRP A 111 7.70 11.12 0.96
N ARG A 112 7.38 11.01 2.25
CA ARG A 112 6.05 11.23 2.80
C ARG A 112 6.10 12.42 3.75
N THR A 113 5.10 13.29 3.68
CA THR A 113 4.94 14.41 4.62
C THR A 113 4.55 13.95 6.02
N ARG A 114 4.02 12.72 6.14
CA ARG A 114 3.60 12.07 7.39
C ARG A 114 4.12 10.63 7.40
N THR A 115 4.51 10.13 8.58
CA THR A 115 5.06 8.78 8.74
C THR A 115 3.93 7.75 8.76
N VAL A 116 3.92 6.83 7.78
CA VAL A 116 2.86 5.82 7.62
C VAL A 116 3.22 4.47 8.29
N THR A 117 4.37 4.40 8.98
CA THR A 117 4.90 3.17 9.65
C THR A 117 4.92 1.92 8.76
N SER A 118 4.91 2.10 7.45
CA SER A 118 5.07 1.05 6.45
C SER A 118 6.39 1.23 5.69
N GLY A 119 6.83 0.15 5.06
CA GLY A 119 7.99 0.14 4.17
C GLY A 119 7.70 0.81 2.82
N LEU A 120 8.27 0.25 1.75
CA LEU A 120 8.12 0.78 0.40
C LEU A 120 6.64 0.79 -0.04
N PRO A 121 5.86 -0.30 0.11
CA PRO A 121 4.43 -0.27 -0.13
C PRO A 121 3.73 0.62 0.90
N THR A 122 3.02 1.65 0.44
CA THR A 122 2.30 2.55 1.35
C THR A 122 1.10 1.84 1.93
N ASN A 123 1.03 1.79 3.25
CA ASN A 123 -0.16 1.33 3.93
C ASN A 123 -1.20 2.46 3.99
N PHE A 124 -2.10 2.51 3.01
CA PHE A 124 -3.12 3.56 2.92
C PHE A 124 -4.09 3.61 4.11
N ALA A 125 -4.31 2.49 4.81
CA ALA A 125 -5.19 2.44 5.98
C ALA A 125 -4.53 2.95 7.28
N ALA A 126 -3.19 3.09 7.31
CA ALA A 126 -2.45 3.59 8.46
C ALA A 126 -1.95 5.03 8.30
N ILE A 127 -2.53 5.81 7.37
CA ILE A 127 -2.19 7.23 7.24
C ILE A 127 -2.58 7.95 8.54
N PRO A 128 -1.62 8.55 9.26
CA PRO A 128 -1.88 9.12 10.57
C PRO A 128 -2.69 10.42 10.48
N PHE A 129 -3.60 10.61 11.42
CA PHE A 129 -4.26 11.89 11.64
C PHE A 129 -3.26 12.95 12.16
N ASN A 130 -3.58 14.23 11.89
CA ASN A 130 -2.77 15.37 12.28
C ASN A 130 -2.65 15.58 13.81
N ASN A 131 -3.38 14.83 14.65
CA ASN A 131 -3.27 14.92 16.11
C ASN A 131 -2.33 13.86 16.71
N THR A 132 -1.59 13.12 15.87
CA THR A 132 -0.65 12.09 16.31
C THR A 132 0.79 12.54 16.08
N ALA A 133 1.73 12.00 16.84
CA ALA A 133 3.15 12.28 16.64
C ALA A 133 3.61 11.94 15.21
N LEU A 134 3.13 10.83 14.64
CA LEU A 134 3.45 10.39 13.28
C LEU A 134 2.86 11.33 12.21
N GLY A 135 1.71 11.95 12.49
CA GLY A 135 1.10 12.98 11.64
C GLY A 135 1.90 14.27 11.52
N HIS A 136 2.92 14.45 12.37
CA HIS A 136 3.84 15.60 12.36
C HIS A 136 5.29 15.21 12.04
N ARG A 137 5.52 13.99 11.54
CA ARG A 137 6.86 13.52 11.19
C ARG A 137 6.91 13.18 9.70
N PRO A 138 7.82 13.79 8.91
CA PRO A 138 8.08 13.32 7.56
C PRO A 138 8.81 11.98 7.59
N GLN A 139 8.67 11.19 6.53
CA GLN A 139 9.34 9.92 6.33
C GLN A 139 10.05 9.91 4.98
N THR A 140 11.31 9.51 4.99
CA THR A 140 12.08 9.19 3.77
C THR A 140 12.50 7.72 3.85
N LEU A 141 12.29 6.98 2.78
CA LEU A 141 12.68 5.57 2.68
C LEU A 141 13.29 5.30 1.30
N SER A 142 14.43 4.62 1.27
CA SER A 142 15.02 4.09 0.05
C SER A 142 15.01 2.57 0.10
N SER A 143 14.66 1.92 -1.00
CA SER A 143 14.59 0.46 -1.05
C SER A 143 14.77 -0.08 -2.47
N ALA A 144 15.41 -1.24 -2.56
CA ALA A 144 15.47 -2.03 -3.80
C ALA A 144 14.47 -3.20 -3.80
N ALA A 145 13.56 -3.25 -2.81
CA ALA A 145 12.69 -4.39 -2.60
C ALA A 145 11.66 -4.63 -3.72
N SER A 146 11.38 -3.61 -4.54
CA SER A 146 10.54 -3.72 -5.75
C SER A 146 11.24 -4.43 -6.91
N THR A 147 12.55 -4.72 -6.81
CA THR A 147 13.28 -5.54 -7.78
C THR A 147 12.51 -6.83 -8.05
N ARG A 148 12.32 -7.13 -9.32
CA ARG A 148 11.47 -8.22 -9.79
C ARG A 148 12.28 -9.17 -10.65
N LEU A 149 12.11 -10.46 -10.38
CA LEU A 149 12.75 -11.53 -11.13
C LEU A 149 11.68 -12.52 -11.57
N GLY A 150 11.74 -12.94 -12.83
CA GLY A 150 10.80 -13.88 -13.38
C GLY A 150 11.32 -14.62 -14.60
N VAL A 151 10.55 -15.61 -15.01
CA VAL A 151 10.78 -16.40 -16.22
C VAL A 151 9.43 -16.68 -16.85
N GLN A 152 9.35 -16.46 -18.15
CA GLN A 152 8.26 -16.90 -19.00
C GLN A 152 8.75 -18.01 -19.93
N VAL A 153 7.95 -19.05 -20.07
CA VAL A 153 8.21 -20.17 -20.97
C VAL A 153 7.06 -20.27 -21.95
N ASN A 154 7.33 -20.18 -23.24
CA ASN A 154 6.34 -20.32 -24.30
C ASN A 154 6.69 -21.56 -25.15
N THR A 155 5.71 -22.41 -25.47
CA THR A 155 5.91 -23.51 -26.40
C THR A 155 4.63 -23.84 -27.14
N ARG A 156 4.74 -24.56 -28.27
CA ARG A 156 3.60 -25.05 -29.01
C ARG A 156 3.70 -26.56 -29.17
N VAL A 157 2.72 -27.28 -28.61
CA VAL A 157 2.72 -28.75 -28.57
C VAL A 157 1.35 -29.26 -29.02
N LEU A 158 1.31 -30.14 -30.02
CA LEU A 158 0.07 -30.74 -30.55
C LEU A 158 -1.02 -29.70 -30.94
N GLY A 159 -0.57 -28.54 -31.43
CA GLY A 159 -1.44 -27.42 -31.81
C GLY A 159 -2.04 -26.63 -30.65
N PHE A 160 -1.61 -26.88 -29.42
CA PHE A 160 -1.87 -26.04 -28.25
C PHE A 160 -0.73 -25.04 -28.07
N ASP A 161 -1.08 -23.79 -27.80
CA ASP A 161 -0.15 -22.78 -27.32
C ASP A 161 -0.08 -22.90 -25.81
N VAL A 162 1.13 -23.05 -25.26
CA VAL A 162 1.36 -23.27 -23.83
C VAL A 162 2.27 -22.16 -23.31
N LEU A 163 1.81 -21.53 -22.24
CA LEU A 163 2.50 -20.48 -21.51
C LEU A 163 2.73 -20.94 -20.07
N GLY A 164 3.94 -20.76 -19.55
CA GLY A 164 4.25 -20.87 -18.13
C GLY A 164 4.92 -19.61 -17.64
N VAL A 165 4.51 -19.11 -16.47
CA VAL A 165 5.09 -17.89 -15.89
C VAL A 165 5.38 -18.11 -14.42
N VAL A 166 6.59 -17.73 -13.99
CA VAL A 166 6.95 -17.55 -12.58
C VAL A 166 7.48 -16.14 -12.40
N GLU A 167 6.95 -15.40 -11.43
CA GLU A 167 7.34 -14.02 -11.12
C GLU A 167 7.50 -13.85 -9.60
N THR A 168 8.55 -13.15 -9.18
CA THR A 168 8.92 -12.92 -7.77
C THR A 168 9.32 -11.45 -7.53
N ASP A 169 9.16 -10.96 -6.29
CA ASP A 169 9.75 -9.70 -5.82
C ASP A 169 10.33 -9.87 -4.41
N PHE A 170 11.00 -8.84 -3.88
CA PHE A 170 11.54 -8.82 -2.53
C PHE A 170 10.62 -8.10 -1.53
N LEU A 171 9.32 -8.03 -1.82
CA LEU A 171 8.30 -7.46 -0.92
C LEU A 171 7.61 -8.55 -0.07
N GLY A 172 8.36 -9.60 0.25
CA GLY A 172 7.92 -10.66 1.15
C GLY A 172 7.85 -10.22 2.61
N TYR A 173 7.55 -11.19 3.47
CA TYR A 173 7.57 -10.96 4.90
C TYR A 173 8.95 -10.48 5.35
N VAL A 174 8.97 -9.42 6.16
CA VAL A 174 10.18 -8.81 6.69
C VAL A 174 10.14 -8.81 8.21
N PRO A 175 11.21 -9.22 8.90
CA PRO A 175 11.27 -9.14 10.36
C PRO A 175 11.35 -7.68 10.83
N ASN A 176 10.96 -7.39 12.07
CA ASN A 176 10.91 -6.02 12.59
C ASN A 176 12.27 -5.29 12.60
N ASN A 177 13.38 -6.03 12.58
CA ASN A 177 14.75 -5.50 12.56
C ASN A 177 15.38 -5.50 11.15
N VAL A 178 14.57 -5.63 10.09
CA VAL A 178 15.03 -5.76 8.69
C VAL A 178 15.89 -4.61 8.18
N ALA A 179 15.97 -3.48 8.89
CA ALA A 179 16.76 -2.31 8.51
C ALA A 179 17.68 -1.82 9.65
N THR A 180 17.98 -2.66 10.65
CA THR A 180 18.81 -2.27 11.81
C THR A 180 20.31 -2.40 11.54
N THR A 181 20.73 -3.45 10.82
CA THR A 181 22.15 -3.73 10.53
C THR A 181 22.39 -4.03 9.05
N THR A 182 21.47 -4.76 8.44
CA THR A 182 21.44 -5.05 7.00
C THR A 182 20.02 -4.84 6.51
N ASN A 183 19.84 -4.63 5.19
CA ASN A 183 18.53 -4.61 4.55
C ASN A 183 18.22 -5.99 3.96
N SER A 184 17.64 -6.87 4.77
CA SER A 184 17.43 -8.29 4.44
C SER A 184 15.98 -8.57 4.02
N TYR A 185 15.61 -8.09 2.84
CA TYR A 185 14.26 -8.25 2.30
C TYR A 185 13.96 -9.70 1.87
N GLY A 186 12.78 -10.20 2.25
CA GLY A 186 12.34 -11.56 1.91
C GLY A 186 11.81 -11.67 0.48
N LEU A 187 12.20 -12.73 -0.23
CA LEU A 187 11.66 -13.07 -1.55
C LEU A 187 10.20 -13.55 -1.42
N ARG A 188 9.34 -13.11 -2.34
CA ARG A 188 7.91 -13.45 -2.39
C ARG A 188 7.51 -13.91 -3.78
N LEU A 189 6.71 -14.97 -3.81
CA LEU A 189 6.03 -15.40 -5.03
C LEU A 189 4.93 -14.40 -5.40
N ARG A 190 4.97 -13.88 -6.62
CA ARG A 190 3.92 -13.03 -7.17
C ARG A 190 2.99 -13.84 -8.07
N LEU A 191 3.54 -14.53 -9.05
CA LEU A 191 2.82 -15.32 -10.04
C LEU A 191 3.50 -16.68 -10.22
N ALA A 192 2.71 -17.73 -10.34
CA ALA A 192 3.15 -19.06 -10.74
C ALA A 192 1.97 -19.77 -11.37
N PHE A 193 1.88 -19.75 -12.69
CA PHE A 193 0.77 -20.36 -13.41
C PHE A 193 1.22 -20.94 -14.76
N ALA A 194 0.37 -21.83 -15.28
CA ALA A 194 0.41 -22.27 -16.65
C ALA A 194 -0.92 -21.91 -17.33
N ASP A 195 -0.85 -21.60 -18.61
CA ASP A 195 -1.98 -21.33 -19.48
C ASP A 195 -1.83 -22.16 -20.78
N ILE A 196 -2.96 -22.69 -21.25
CA ILE A 196 -3.03 -23.52 -22.45
C ILE A 196 -4.17 -23.02 -23.33
N GLY A 197 -3.83 -22.55 -24.52
CA GLY A 197 -4.76 -22.05 -25.53
C GLY A 197 -4.88 -22.98 -26.73
N LYS A 198 -6.10 -23.13 -27.26
CA LYS A 198 -6.36 -23.72 -28.58
C LYS A 198 -7.64 -23.17 -29.20
N ASN A 199 -7.52 -22.68 -30.43
CA ASN A 199 -8.61 -22.09 -31.20
C ASN A 199 -9.26 -20.91 -30.45
N ARG A 200 -10.45 -21.11 -29.87
CA ARG A 200 -11.21 -20.10 -29.13
C ARG A 200 -11.22 -20.32 -27.62
N TRP A 201 -10.54 -21.37 -27.15
CA TRP A 201 -10.55 -21.76 -25.75
C TRP A 201 -9.17 -21.58 -25.14
N GLU A 202 -9.15 -21.12 -23.90
CA GLU A 202 -7.96 -20.87 -23.11
C GLU A 202 -8.22 -21.30 -21.67
N PHE A 203 -7.28 -22.03 -21.09
CA PHE A 203 -7.38 -22.55 -19.74
C PHE A 203 -6.11 -22.25 -18.95
N LEU A 204 -6.30 -21.58 -17.82
CA LEU A 204 -5.24 -21.20 -16.89
C LEU A 204 -5.39 -21.94 -15.56
N ALA A 205 -4.27 -22.38 -14.99
CA ALA A 205 -4.21 -22.91 -13.64
C ALA A 205 -2.96 -22.43 -12.90
N GLY A 206 -3.12 -22.04 -11.63
CA GLY A 206 -2.04 -21.59 -10.74
C GLY A 206 -2.31 -20.23 -10.11
N GLN A 207 -1.30 -19.61 -9.51
CA GLN A 207 -1.43 -18.29 -8.92
C GLN A 207 -1.27 -17.21 -9.99
N ASN A 208 -2.39 -16.56 -10.32
CA ASN A 208 -2.43 -15.40 -11.21
C ASN A 208 -3.28 -14.28 -10.59
N TRP A 209 -3.28 -13.10 -11.22
CA TRP A 209 -4.20 -12.00 -10.93
C TRP A 209 -5.64 -12.46 -11.01
N SER A 210 -6.49 -12.02 -10.07
CA SER A 210 -7.90 -12.38 -10.06
C SER A 210 -8.59 -12.01 -11.37
N LEU A 211 -9.60 -12.79 -11.76
CA LEU A 211 -10.42 -12.46 -12.93
C LEU A 211 -11.13 -11.12 -12.75
N LEU A 212 -11.35 -10.64 -11.52
CA LEU A 212 -11.89 -9.30 -11.25
C LEU A 212 -10.90 -8.16 -11.58
N THR A 213 -9.59 -8.41 -11.62
CA THR A 213 -8.61 -7.37 -11.95
C THR A 213 -8.88 -6.82 -13.35
N PRO A 214 -9.01 -5.48 -13.51
CA PRO A 214 -9.29 -4.87 -14.81
C PRO A 214 -8.19 -5.11 -15.83
N ALA A 215 -8.56 -5.42 -17.07
CA ALA A 215 -7.66 -5.52 -18.20
C ALA A 215 -7.67 -4.24 -19.06
N ARG A 216 -6.65 -4.10 -19.91
CA ARG A 216 -6.57 -3.09 -20.97
C ARG A 216 -7.25 -3.56 -22.25
N ARG A 217 -7.36 -4.89 -22.41
CA ARG A 217 -7.89 -5.54 -23.61
C ARG A 217 -8.26 -6.99 -23.29
N GLY A 218 -9.47 -7.41 -23.71
CA GLY A 218 -9.98 -8.77 -23.54
C GLY A 218 -9.79 -9.34 -22.12
N ILE A 219 -9.85 -10.66 -22.01
CA ILE A 219 -9.42 -11.39 -20.81
C ILE A 219 -8.10 -12.07 -21.18
N SER A 220 -7.03 -11.71 -20.47
CA SER A 220 -5.68 -12.22 -20.74
C SER A 220 -5.02 -12.76 -19.46
N PRO A 221 -4.17 -13.78 -19.58
CA PRO A 221 -3.41 -14.33 -18.47
C PRO A 221 -2.15 -13.49 -18.17
N LEU A 222 -1.73 -12.63 -19.11
CA LEU A 222 -0.45 -11.92 -19.03
C LEU A 222 -0.55 -10.64 -18.20
N PRO A 223 0.39 -10.39 -17.26
CA PRO A 223 0.37 -9.19 -16.40
C PRO A 223 0.44 -7.86 -17.15
N GLU A 224 1.08 -7.82 -18.32
CA GLU A 224 1.20 -6.62 -19.15
C GLU A 224 -0.14 -6.11 -19.70
N SER A 225 -1.13 -7.00 -19.77
CA SER A 225 -2.48 -6.66 -20.23
C SER A 225 -3.32 -5.97 -19.16
N LEU A 226 -2.86 -5.92 -17.91
CA LEU A 226 -3.64 -5.38 -16.81
C LEU A 226 -3.73 -3.86 -16.85
N PHE A 227 -4.92 -3.33 -16.58
CA PHE A 227 -5.13 -1.91 -16.38
C PHE A 227 -4.77 -1.55 -14.94
N LEU A 228 -3.46 -1.55 -14.68
CA LEU A 228 -2.90 -0.96 -13.46
C LEU A 228 -2.72 0.54 -13.66
N THR A 229 -2.80 1.27 -12.55
CA THR A 229 -2.48 2.70 -12.52
C THR A 229 -1.00 2.91 -12.82
N GLN A 230 -0.63 4.13 -13.22
CA GLN A 230 0.78 4.50 -13.42
C GLN A 230 1.47 4.86 -12.09
N ASP A 231 0.98 4.31 -10.98
CA ASP A 231 1.52 4.58 -9.65
C ASP A 231 2.79 3.78 -9.44
N LEU A 232 3.81 4.44 -8.88
CA LEU A 232 5.06 3.80 -8.49
C LEU A 232 4.93 3.01 -7.17
N ASP A 233 3.87 3.24 -6.40
CA ASP A 233 3.66 2.53 -5.14
C ASP A 233 3.30 1.06 -5.39
N PRO A 234 4.01 0.10 -4.77
CA PRO A 234 3.70 -1.33 -4.95
C PRO A 234 2.31 -1.76 -4.48
N ASN A 235 1.64 -0.99 -3.62
CA ASN A 235 0.24 -1.21 -3.22
C ASN A 235 -0.77 -0.57 -4.17
N ILE A 236 -0.30 0.02 -5.28
CA ILE A 236 -1.10 0.55 -6.39
C ILE A 236 -2.07 1.64 -5.85
N GLN A 237 -3.33 1.63 -6.28
CA GLN A 237 -4.35 2.60 -5.90
C GLN A 237 -5.44 1.93 -5.05
N SER A 238 -5.92 2.66 -4.05
CA SER A 238 -7.11 2.28 -3.29
C SER A 238 -8.32 2.06 -4.22
N GLY A 239 -9.01 0.93 -4.05
CA GLY A 239 -10.18 0.56 -4.83
C GLY A 239 -9.89 -0.31 -6.07
N LEU A 240 -8.62 -0.52 -6.44
CA LEU A 240 -8.28 -1.48 -7.49
C LEU A 240 -8.27 -2.90 -6.92
N ILE A 241 -8.90 -3.86 -7.61
CA ILE A 241 -8.82 -5.28 -7.24
C ILE A 241 -7.51 -5.85 -7.79
N TRP A 242 -6.58 -6.19 -6.90
CA TRP A 242 -5.21 -6.55 -7.25
C TRP A 242 -4.75 -7.89 -6.66
N SER A 243 -5.69 -8.72 -6.23
CA SER A 243 -5.40 -10.03 -5.64
C SER A 243 -4.69 -10.93 -6.65
N ARG A 244 -3.71 -11.70 -6.15
CA ARG A 244 -3.05 -12.77 -6.86
C ARG A 244 -3.24 -14.03 -6.06
N VAL A 245 -4.02 -14.96 -6.59
CA VAL A 245 -4.52 -16.12 -5.85
C VAL A 245 -4.44 -17.36 -6.73
N PRO A 246 -4.18 -18.55 -6.14
CA PRO A 246 -4.38 -19.82 -6.82
C PRO A 246 -5.77 -19.89 -7.43
N GLN A 247 -5.84 -20.19 -8.72
CA GLN A 247 -7.09 -20.23 -9.48
C GLN A 247 -7.06 -21.24 -10.62
N ALA A 248 -8.26 -21.61 -11.07
CA ALA A 248 -8.48 -22.27 -12.35
C ALA A 248 -9.46 -21.42 -13.17
N ARG A 249 -9.05 -21.01 -14.37
CA ARG A 249 -9.81 -20.09 -15.22
C ARG A 249 -10.01 -20.68 -16.60
N LEU A 250 -11.22 -20.57 -17.13
CA LEU A 250 -11.56 -20.93 -18.49
C LEU A 250 -12.05 -19.67 -19.22
N VAL A 251 -11.47 -19.39 -20.38
CA VAL A 251 -11.82 -18.25 -21.24
C VAL A 251 -12.26 -18.75 -22.60
N PHE A 252 -13.37 -18.20 -23.09
CA PHE A 252 -13.87 -18.39 -24.44
C PHE A 252 -13.80 -17.09 -25.23
N HIS A 253 -13.03 -17.10 -26.31
CA HIS A 253 -12.87 -16.00 -27.26
C HIS A 253 -13.96 -16.09 -28.33
N ALA A 254 -15.15 -15.54 -28.04
CA ALA A 254 -16.31 -15.58 -28.94
C ALA A 254 -16.02 -14.87 -30.27
N SER A 255 -15.24 -13.79 -30.22
CA SER A 255 -14.70 -13.06 -31.38
C SER A 255 -13.38 -12.37 -30.99
N PRO A 256 -12.64 -11.75 -31.92
CA PRO A 256 -11.45 -10.96 -31.59
C PRO A 256 -11.69 -9.79 -30.62
N ASN A 257 -12.96 -9.44 -30.39
CA ASN A 257 -13.42 -8.29 -29.61
C ASN A 257 -14.29 -8.67 -28.41
N VAL A 258 -14.63 -9.95 -28.24
CA VAL A 258 -15.53 -10.42 -27.17
C VAL A 258 -14.95 -11.67 -26.55
N SER A 259 -14.66 -11.60 -25.26
CA SER A 259 -14.16 -12.72 -24.47
C SER A 259 -15.02 -12.90 -23.22
N ILE A 260 -15.26 -14.15 -22.85
CA ILE A 260 -16.07 -14.54 -21.70
C ILE A 260 -15.21 -15.48 -20.85
N GLY A 261 -15.11 -15.20 -19.56
CA GLY A 261 -14.29 -15.98 -18.63
C GLY A 261 -15.07 -16.41 -17.39
N VAL A 262 -14.72 -17.58 -16.88
CA VAL A 262 -15.09 -18.02 -15.54
C VAL A 262 -13.83 -18.45 -14.79
N SER A 263 -13.75 -18.12 -13.51
CA SER A 263 -12.61 -18.43 -12.64
C SER A 263 -13.09 -18.99 -11.31
N PHE A 264 -12.38 -20.01 -10.83
CA PHE A 264 -12.51 -20.55 -9.47
C PHE A 264 -11.25 -20.20 -8.71
N GLU A 265 -11.36 -19.32 -7.73
CA GLU A 265 -10.20 -18.75 -7.04
C GLU A 265 -10.18 -19.17 -5.57
N SER A 266 -8.99 -19.31 -4.98
CA SER A 266 -8.86 -19.63 -3.57
C SER A 266 -9.49 -18.51 -2.73
N SER A 267 -10.51 -18.85 -1.94
CA SER A 267 -11.21 -17.92 -1.05
C SER A 267 -10.48 -17.81 0.29
N ASN A 268 -10.51 -16.62 0.89
CA ASN A 268 -10.09 -16.37 2.26
C ASN A 268 -11.18 -15.57 2.98
N THR A 269 -11.75 -16.11 4.06
CA THR A 269 -12.76 -15.41 4.84
C THR A 269 -12.08 -14.39 5.74
N TYR A 270 -11.98 -13.16 5.27
CA TYR A 270 -11.24 -12.09 5.91
C TYR A 270 -12.13 -11.13 6.71
N ALA A 271 -11.70 -10.76 7.91
CA ALA A 271 -12.50 -10.00 8.88
C ALA A 271 -11.83 -8.71 9.37
N GLY A 272 -10.69 -8.29 8.80
CA GLY A 272 -10.00 -7.04 9.20
C GLY A 272 -8.63 -7.27 9.85
N GLY A 273 -7.93 -6.20 10.21
CA GLY A 273 -6.58 -6.28 10.81
C GLY A 273 -5.37 -6.14 9.86
N SER A 274 -5.60 -6.08 8.55
CA SER A 274 -4.56 -5.99 7.53
C SER A 274 -4.21 -4.52 7.34
N ALA A 275 -2.97 -4.26 6.97
CA ALA A 275 -2.51 -2.92 6.69
C ALA A 275 -2.83 -1.97 7.87
N GLY A 276 -2.63 -2.40 9.11
CA GLY A 276 -2.83 -1.56 10.30
C GLY A 276 -4.28 -1.10 10.55
N ALA A 277 -5.25 -1.60 9.78
CA ALA A 277 -6.66 -1.45 10.11
C ALA A 277 -6.95 -2.17 11.43
N GLY A 278 -7.98 -1.72 12.16
CA GLY A 278 -8.39 -2.36 13.41
C GLY A 278 -8.68 -3.84 13.21
N THR A 279 -8.15 -4.68 14.09
CA THR A 279 -8.55 -6.09 14.16
C THR A 279 -9.93 -6.18 14.80
N ILE A 280 -10.77 -7.10 14.33
CA ILE A 280 -12.00 -7.41 15.04
C ILE A 280 -11.62 -8.14 16.34
N THR A 281 -11.87 -7.48 17.46
CA THR A 281 -11.71 -8.08 18.79
C THR A 281 -13.05 -8.65 19.22
N LEU A 282 -13.12 -9.98 19.26
CA LEU A 282 -14.30 -10.66 19.81
C LEU A 282 -14.36 -10.44 21.34
N PRO A 283 -15.55 -10.30 21.95
CA PRO A 283 -15.70 -10.32 23.40
C PRO A 283 -15.00 -11.54 24.00
N SER A 284 -14.30 -11.39 25.13
CA SER A 284 -13.47 -12.45 25.72
C SER A 284 -14.21 -13.76 25.98
N ALA A 285 -15.52 -13.70 26.30
CA ALA A 285 -16.38 -14.87 26.48
C ALA A 285 -16.65 -15.64 25.18
N LEU A 286 -16.52 -14.99 24.02
CA LEU A 286 -16.70 -15.58 22.70
C LEU A 286 -15.34 -15.94 22.07
N ALA A 287 -14.28 -15.17 22.33
CA ALA A 287 -13.00 -15.31 21.63
C ALA A 287 -12.42 -16.75 21.54
N PRO A 288 -12.38 -17.59 22.60
CA PRO A 288 -11.86 -18.96 22.52
C PRO A 288 -12.71 -19.89 21.64
N ASN A 289 -14.01 -19.61 21.57
CA ASN A 289 -15.01 -20.44 20.92
C ASN A 289 -15.07 -20.18 19.39
N TYR A 290 -14.79 -18.96 18.95
CA TYR A 290 -14.87 -18.58 17.54
C TYR A 290 -13.49 -18.36 16.89
N PHE A 291 -12.41 -18.70 17.62
CA PHE A 291 -11.04 -18.55 17.12
C PHE A 291 -10.84 -19.39 15.84
N GLY A 292 -10.15 -18.82 14.85
CA GLY A 292 -9.74 -19.54 13.64
C GLY A 292 -10.81 -19.73 12.57
N GLN A 293 -12.01 -19.16 12.71
CA GLN A 293 -13.06 -19.23 11.67
C GLN A 293 -13.01 -18.09 10.64
N VAL A 294 -12.29 -17.01 10.94
CA VAL A 294 -12.01 -15.87 10.04
C VAL A 294 -10.55 -15.46 10.15
N ASP A 295 -9.99 -14.95 9.06
CA ASP A 295 -8.67 -14.33 9.03
C ASP A 295 -8.78 -12.90 9.56
N ASN A 296 -8.10 -12.63 10.67
CA ASN A 296 -8.00 -11.31 11.30
C ASN A 296 -6.56 -10.76 11.24
N SER A 297 -5.71 -11.29 10.36
CA SER A 297 -4.30 -10.92 10.19
C SER A 297 -3.41 -11.09 11.44
N THR A 298 -3.85 -11.85 12.45
CA THR A 298 -3.03 -12.15 13.65
C THR A 298 -2.37 -13.53 13.63
N GLY A 299 -2.65 -14.35 12.62
CA GLY A 299 -2.11 -15.70 12.45
C GLY A 299 -1.82 -16.06 10.99
N ASN A 300 -1.59 -17.34 10.72
CA ASN A 300 -1.46 -17.83 9.35
C ASN A 300 -2.83 -17.79 8.65
N GLY A 301 -3.05 -16.80 7.77
CA GLY A 301 -4.30 -16.64 7.01
C GLY A 301 -4.67 -17.86 6.16
N ASN A 302 -3.69 -18.71 5.80
CA ASN A 302 -3.95 -19.97 5.09
C ASN A 302 -4.53 -21.08 5.98
N SER A 303 -4.64 -20.87 7.30
CA SER A 303 -5.18 -21.84 8.25
C SER A 303 -6.66 -21.61 8.56
N VAL A 304 -7.29 -20.61 7.94
CA VAL A 304 -8.71 -20.31 8.13
C VAL A 304 -9.54 -21.21 7.22
N PRO A 305 -10.54 -21.94 7.74
CA PRO A 305 -11.42 -22.76 6.93
C PRO A 305 -12.21 -21.91 5.93
N SER A 306 -12.15 -22.28 4.65
CA SER A 306 -13.07 -21.78 3.62
C SER A 306 -13.92 -22.94 3.08
N PRO A 307 -15.26 -22.82 3.05
CA PRO A 307 -16.14 -23.90 2.61
C PRO A 307 -16.16 -24.08 1.07
N ASN A 308 -15.69 -23.10 0.30
CA ASN A 308 -15.60 -23.16 -1.16
C ASN A 308 -14.50 -22.23 -1.73
N THR A 309 -14.32 -22.32 -3.04
CA THR A 309 -13.61 -21.32 -3.86
C THR A 309 -14.53 -20.15 -4.21
N ASP A 310 -13.95 -18.98 -4.49
CA ASP A 310 -14.64 -17.86 -5.10
C ASP A 310 -14.99 -18.20 -6.54
N TRP A 311 -16.21 -17.88 -6.96
CA TRP A 311 -16.68 -18.06 -8.33
C TRP A 311 -16.79 -16.71 -9.00
N ILE A 312 -16.01 -16.49 -10.06
CA ILE A 312 -15.98 -15.21 -10.75
C ILE A 312 -16.35 -15.45 -12.19
N ALA A 313 -17.29 -14.66 -12.71
CA ALA A 313 -17.61 -14.60 -14.13
C ALA A 313 -17.31 -13.20 -14.66
N LYS A 314 -16.74 -13.11 -15.86
CA LYS A 314 -16.41 -11.86 -16.52
C LYS A 314 -16.73 -11.94 -18.00
N ILE A 315 -17.21 -10.84 -18.56
CA ILE A 315 -17.27 -10.61 -20.01
C ILE A 315 -16.54 -9.31 -20.34
N ALA A 316 -15.73 -9.34 -21.39
CA ALA A 316 -14.98 -8.19 -21.87
C ALA A 316 -15.29 -7.89 -23.34
N PHE A 317 -15.43 -6.60 -23.64
CA PHE A 317 -15.73 -6.05 -24.96
C PHE A 317 -14.64 -5.04 -25.37
N ASP A 318 -13.97 -5.32 -26.48
CA ASP A 318 -13.04 -4.38 -27.12
C ASP A 318 -13.73 -3.75 -28.33
N THR A 319 -13.99 -2.43 -28.26
CA THR A 319 -14.65 -1.69 -29.32
C THR A 319 -13.86 -0.45 -29.73
N LYS A 320 -14.35 0.24 -30.76
CA LYS A 320 -13.83 1.54 -31.19
C LYS A 320 -14.97 2.56 -31.16
N THR A 321 -14.80 3.63 -30.41
CA THR A 321 -15.74 4.75 -30.38
C THR A 321 -15.03 5.99 -30.89
N ALA A 322 -15.56 6.62 -31.93
CA ALA A 322 -14.94 7.79 -32.58
C ALA A 322 -13.43 7.58 -32.89
N SER A 323 -13.09 6.42 -33.45
CA SER A 323 -11.71 5.99 -33.79
C SER A 323 -10.75 5.83 -32.60
N ARG A 324 -11.25 5.87 -31.36
CA ARG A 324 -10.47 5.58 -30.15
C ARG A 324 -10.76 4.17 -29.64
N PRO A 325 -9.76 3.40 -29.20
CA PRO A 325 -10.00 2.11 -28.56
C PRO A 325 -10.77 2.32 -27.26
N LEU A 326 -11.80 1.51 -27.05
CA LEU A 326 -12.59 1.45 -25.83
C LEU A 326 -12.63 0.00 -25.37
N HIS A 327 -12.37 -0.21 -24.09
CA HIS A 327 -12.46 -1.50 -23.43
C HIS A 327 -13.49 -1.41 -22.32
N LEU A 328 -14.40 -2.37 -22.26
CA LEU A 328 -15.44 -2.48 -21.24
C LEU A 328 -15.46 -3.90 -20.70
N GLU A 329 -15.50 -4.02 -19.37
CA GLU A 329 -15.66 -5.30 -18.69
C GLU A 329 -16.87 -5.22 -17.76
N VAL A 330 -17.54 -6.36 -17.59
CA VAL A 330 -18.56 -6.55 -16.54
C VAL A 330 -18.19 -7.84 -15.83
N ALA A 331 -18.10 -7.80 -14.51
CA ALA A 331 -17.77 -8.97 -13.72
C ALA A 331 -18.66 -9.14 -12.49
N GLY A 332 -18.86 -10.39 -12.09
CA GLY A 332 -19.57 -10.75 -10.88
C GLY A 332 -18.79 -11.80 -10.11
N VAL A 333 -18.79 -11.68 -8.79
CA VAL A 333 -18.23 -12.67 -7.86
C VAL A 333 -19.32 -13.27 -7.01
N GLY A 334 -19.24 -14.57 -6.76
CA GLY A 334 -20.05 -15.29 -5.78
C GLY A 334 -19.17 -16.07 -4.82
N ASN A 335 -19.48 -15.99 -3.53
CA ASN A 335 -18.79 -16.71 -2.47
C ASN A 335 -19.82 -17.30 -1.47
N ARG A 336 -19.42 -18.34 -0.75
CA ARG A 336 -20.18 -18.91 0.35
C ARG A 336 -19.35 -18.79 1.63
N PHE A 337 -19.89 -18.10 2.62
CA PHE A 337 -19.30 -18.04 3.94
C PHE A 337 -20.00 -19.04 4.87
N ALA A 338 -19.25 -19.69 5.74
CA ALA A 338 -19.78 -20.61 6.73
C ALA A 338 -19.14 -20.37 8.10
N PHE A 339 -19.96 -20.41 9.14
CA PHE A 339 -19.58 -20.20 10.52
C PHE A 339 -20.20 -21.26 11.41
N TYR A 340 -19.46 -21.74 12.39
CA TYR A 340 -19.93 -22.64 13.43
C TYR A 340 -19.98 -21.92 14.77
N ASN A 341 -21.15 -21.95 15.42
CA ASN A 341 -21.31 -21.45 16.77
C ASN A 341 -21.18 -22.63 17.76
N PRO A 342 -20.07 -22.75 18.50
CA PRO A 342 -19.89 -23.86 19.42
C PRO A 342 -20.72 -23.74 20.71
N LEU A 343 -21.29 -22.57 21.01
CA LEU A 343 -22.12 -22.37 22.22
C LEU A 343 -23.47 -23.06 22.10
N ASN A 344 -23.97 -23.23 20.88
CA ASN A 344 -25.25 -23.89 20.62
C ASN A 344 -25.16 -24.98 19.54
N ALA A 345 -23.95 -25.34 19.12
CA ALA A 345 -23.64 -26.33 18.09
C ALA A 345 -24.39 -26.10 16.76
N ARG A 346 -24.57 -24.84 16.36
CA ARG A 346 -25.25 -24.49 15.09
C ARG A 346 -24.26 -24.00 14.04
N SER A 347 -24.48 -24.43 12.80
CA SER A 347 -23.78 -23.90 11.63
C SER A 347 -24.66 -22.88 10.90
N PHE A 348 -24.04 -21.79 10.47
CA PHE A 348 -24.64 -20.74 9.65
C PHE A 348 -23.87 -20.69 8.33
N SER A 349 -24.57 -20.54 7.21
CA SER A 349 -23.91 -20.24 5.95
C SER A 349 -24.71 -19.23 5.15
N ILE A 350 -24.02 -18.32 4.47
CA ILE A 350 -24.61 -17.35 3.58
C ILE A 350 -23.88 -17.38 2.25
N THR A 351 -24.63 -17.33 1.14
CA THR A 351 -24.08 -17.10 -0.19
C THR A 351 -24.31 -15.64 -0.54
N GLY A 352 -23.23 -14.93 -0.85
CA GLY A 352 -23.25 -13.54 -1.23
C GLY A 352 -22.47 -13.32 -2.52
N GLY A 353 -22.76 -12.23 -3.22
CA GLY A 353 -22.02 -11.85 -4.40
C GLY A 353 -22.03 -10.34 -4.61
N GLU A 354 -21.02 -9.85 -5.30
CA GLU A 354 -20.87 -8.45 -5.68
C GLU A 354 -20.68 -8.35 -7.19
N SER A 355 -21.20 -7.29 -7.80
CA SER A 355 -21.05 -6.99 -9.24
C SER A 355 -20.22 -5.72 -9.40
N HIS A 356 -19.22 -5.76 -10.27
CA HIS A 356 -18.30 -4.66 -10.55
C HIS A 356 -18.32 -4.23 -12.02
#